data_AF-A0A810N4G2-F1
#
_entry.id   AF-A0A810N4G2-F1
#
_cell.length_a   1.000
_cell.length_b   1.000
_cell.length_c   1.000
_cell.angle_alpha   90.00
_cell.angle_beta   90.00
_cell.angle_gamma   90.00
#
_symmetry.space_group_name_H-M   'P 1'
#
loop_
_entity.id
_entity.type
_entity.pdbx_description
1 polymer ?
#
loop_
_entity_poly.entity_id
_entity_poly.type
_entity_poly.pdbx_seq_one_letter_code
_entity_poly.pdbx_strand_id
1 'polypeptide(L)'
;MLRELDAWDGTTRPLDPSWLSGPVSGLAAADQPAGRLAMLVAFAAYRVDQPTVDAFRRTGATDADLVGLCAWAALAASRQIGARLAGPRDGAESPGEPAHH
;
A
#
# COMPACT_ATOMS: atom_id res chain seq x y z
N MET A 1 -5.68 3.89 -1.73
CA MET A 1 -4.48 3.08 -1.41
C MET A 1 -3.83 3.45 -0.08
N LEU A 2 -3.32 4.68 0.14
CA LEU A 2 -2.60 5.01 1.38
C LEU A 2 -3.42 4.77 2.65
N ARG A 3 -4.73 5.09 2.62
CA ARG A 3 -5.67 4.74 3.71
C ARG A 3 -5.75 3.24 3.98
N GLU A 4 -5.76 2.43 2.93
CA GLU A 4 -5.81 0.96 3.05
C GLU A 4 -4.51 0.39 3.63
N LEU A 5 -3.36 1.01 3.31
CA LEU A 5 -2.07 0.65 3.89
C LEU A 5 -2.03 0.99 5.38
N ASP A 6 -2.59 2.15 5.74
CA ASP A 6 -2.65 2.58 7.14
C ASP A 6 -3.47 1.63 8.01
N ALA A 7 -4.58 1.13 7.48
CA ALA A 7 -5.43 0.14 8.14
C ALA A 7 -4.90 -1.30 8.07
N TRP A 8 -3.95 -1.61 7.20
CA TRP A 8 -3.48 -2.99 6.99
C TRP A 8 -2.41 -3.40 8.00
N ASP A 9 -2.66 -4.48 8.73
CA ASP A 9 -1.79 -5.03 9.78
C ASP A 9 -0.63 -5.92 9.26
N GLY A 10 -0.49 -6.08 7.94
CA GLY A 10 0.55 -6.93 7.33
C GLY A 10 0.10 -8.38 7.09
N THR A 11 -1.11 -8.75 7.47
CA THR A 11 -1.63 -10.11 7.25
C THR A 11 -2.00 -10.36 5.78
N THR A 12 -1.93 -11.62 5.36
CA THR A 12 -2.37 -12.01 4.01
C THR A 12 -3.83 -11.64 3.81
N ARG A 13 -4.13 -10.88 2.75
CA ARG A 13 -5.53 -10.55 2.40
C ARG A 13 -6.34 -11.81 2.06
N PRO A 14 -7.65 -11.83 2.39
CA PRO A 14 -8.54 -12.94 2.01
C PRO A 14 -8.43 -13.30 0.53
N LEU A 15 -8.68 -14.57 0.18
CA LEU A 15 -8.68 -15.03 -1.21
C LEU A 15 -9.75 -14.30 -2.04
N ASP A 16 -10.90 -14.03 -1.40
CA ASP A 16 -11.95 -13.22 -1.98
C ASP A 16 -11.47 -11.78 -2.27
N PRO A 17 -11.64 -11.26 -3.50
CA PRO A 17 -11.11 -9.96 -3.90
C PRO A 17 -12.01 -8.76 -3.51
N SER A 18 -13.07 -8.93 -2.71
CA SER A 18 -13.98 -7.84 -2.32
C SER A 18 -13.31 -6.65 -1.65
N TRP A 19 -12.17 -6.86 -0.99
CA TRP A 19 -11.35 -5.81 -0.39
C TRP A 19 -10.76 -4.83 -1.43
N LEU A 20 -10.72 -5.19 -2.72
CA LEU A 20 -10.38 -4.28 -3.81
C LEU A 20 -11.57 -3.39 -4.21
N SER A 21 -12.79 -3.94 -4.17
CA SER A 21 -13.97 -3.32 -4.78
C SER A 21 -14.34 -1.98 -4.14
N GLY A 22 -14.30 -1.88 -2.80
CA GLY A 22 -14.63 -0.64 -2.10
C GLY A 22 -13.67 0.50 -2.46
N PRO A 23 -12.36 0.34 -2.18
CA PRO A 23 -11.38 1.41 -2.44
C PRO A 23 -11.23 1.76 -3.93
N VAL A 24 -11.38 0.77 -4.83
CA VAL A 24 -11.30 1.01 -6.28
C VAL A 24 -12.55 1.70 -6.81
N SER A 25 -13.75 1.35 -6.34
CA SER A 25 -15.00 1.98 -6.83
C SER A 25 -15.10 3.46 -6.47
N GLY A 26 -14.39 3.93 -5.45
CA GLY A 26 -14.27 5.35 -5.12
C GLY A 26 -13.37 6.17 -6.05
N LEU A 27 -12.65 5.53 -6.98
CA LEU A 27 -11.81 6.20 -7.97
C LEU A 27 -12.61 6.55 -9.23
N ALA A 28 -12.18 7.60 -9.93
CA ALA A 28 -12.66 7.89 -11.28
C ALA A 28 -12.44 6.65 -12.17
N ALA A 29 -13.38 6.36 -13.09
CA ALA A 29 -13.35 5.14 -13.89
C ALA A 29 -12.02 4.92 -14.64
N ALA A 30 -11.38 6.01 -15.10
CA ALA A 30 -10.09 5.98 -15.77
C ALA A 30 -8.94 5.52 -14.85
N ASP A 31 -9.04 5.77 -13.54
CA ASP A 31 -8.01 5.45 -12.55
C ASP A 31 -8.21 4.08 -11.89
N GLN A 32 -9.39 3.46 -12.08
CA GLN A 32 -9.71 2.17 -11.44
C GLN A 32 -8.73 1.03 -11.80
N PRO A 33 -8.27 0.88 -13.07
CA PRO A 33 -7.26 -0.13 -13.40
C PRO A 33 -5.94 0.09 -12.66
N ALA A 34 -5.50 1.34 -12.56
CA ALA A 34 -4.29 1.71 -11.82
C ALA A 34 -4.44 1.45 -10.32
N GLY A 35 -5.59 1.83 -9.74
CA GLY A 35 -5.89 1.58 -8.34
C GLY A 35 -5.89 0.11 -7.99
N ARG A 36 -6.52 -0.73 -8.82
CA ARG A 36 -6.57 -2.19 -8.63
C ARG A 36 -5.17 -2.80 -8.68
N LEU A 37 -4.37 -2.43 -9.68
CA LEU A 37 -3.01 -2.95 -9.82
C LEU A 37 -2.12 -2.52 -8.65
N ALA A 38 -2.14 -1.25 -8.26
CA ALA A 38 -1.37 -0.75 -7.12
C ALA A 38 -1.71 -1.48 -5.82
N MET A 39 -2.99 -1.75 -5.58
CA MET A 39 -3.42 -2.52 -4.41
C MET A 39 -2.97 -3.98 -4.46
N LEU A 40 -3.06 -4.64 -5.62
CA LEU A 40 -2.53 -5.99 -5.76
C LEU A 40 -1.02 -6.04 -5.52
N VAL A 41 -0.24 -5.12 -6.07
CA VAL A 41 1.21 -5.05 -5.82
C VAL A 41 1.51 -4.83 -4.34
N ALA A 42 0.78 -3.94 -3.67
CA ALA A 42 1.03 -3.61 -2.27
C ALA A 42 0.67 -4.74 -1.29
N PHE A 43 -0.42 -5.49 -1.54
CA PHE A 43 -0.98 -6.43 -0.56
C PHE A 43 -0.88 -7.90 -0.95
N ALA A 44 -0.76 -8.20 -2.25
CA ALA A 44 -0.88 -9.54 -2.79
C ALA A 44 -0.16 -9.66 -4.14
N ALA A 45 1.10 -9.23 -4.24
CA ALA A 45 1.83 -9.14 -5.52
C ALA A 45 1.84 -10.47 -6.30
N TYR A 46 1.82 -11.60 -5.59
CA TYR A 46 1.71 -12.94 -6.16
C TYR A 46 0.39 -13.23 -6.90
N ARG A 47 -0.63 -12.38 -6.75
CA ARG A 47 -1.92 -12.46 -7.44
C ARG A 47 -2.03 -11.51 -8.64
N VAL A 48 -0.96 -10.76 -8.97
CA VAL A 48 -0.94 -9.97 -10.20
C VAL A 48 -0.89 -10.94 -11.39
N ASP A 49 -1.88 -10.83 -12.27
CA ASP A 49 -2.04 -11.68 -13.44
C ASP A 49 -2.07 -10.85 -14.73
N GLN A 50 -1.98 -11.55 -15.87
CA GLN A 50 -1.97 -10.91 -17.19
C GLN A 50 -3.22 -10.05 -17.43
N PRO A 51 -4.46 -10.49 -17.10
CA PRO A 51 -5.65 -9.64 -17.23
C PRO A 51 -5.58 -8.32 -16.45
N THR A 52 -4.97 -8.32 -15.25
CA THR A 52 -4.77 -7.09 -14.48
C THR A 52 -3.83 -6.13 -15.20
N VAL A 53 -2.70 -6.64 -15.74
CA VAL A 53 -1.74 -5.83 -16.50
C VAL A 53 -2.37 -5.28 -17.78
N ASP A 54 -3.12 -6.10 -18.51
CA ASP A 54 -3.80 -5.69 -19.74
C ASP A 54 -4.87 -4.63 -19.47
N ALA A 55 -5.60 -4.74 -18.36
CA ALA A 55 -6.57 -3.73 -17.94
C ALA A 55 -5.91 -2.37 -17.68
N PHE A 56 -4.73 -2.35 -17.07
CA PHE A 56 -3.95 -1.12 -16.89
C PHE A 56 -3.45 -0.57 -18.23
N ARG A 57 -2.89 -1.40 -19.11
CA ARG A 57 -2.38 -0.95 -20.42
C ARG A 57 -3.46 -0.35 -21.31
N ARG A 58 -4.71 -0.81 -21.21
CA ARG A 58 -5.86 -0.25 -21.96
C ARG A 58 -6.15 1.22 -21.64
N THR A 59 -5.60 1.79 -20.57
CA THR A 59 -5.70 3.23 -20.28
C THR A 59 -4.79 4.10 -21.16
N GLY A 60 -3.91 3.48 -21.97
CA GLY A 60 -2.89 4.18 -22.74
C GLY A 60 -1.57 4.38 -21.97
N ALA A 61 -1.46 3.82 -20.77
CA ALA A 61 -0.25 3.85 -19.96
C ALA A 61 0.89 3.06 -20.62
N THR A 62 2.10 3.59 -20.50
CA THR A 62 3.33 2.97 -21.01
C THR A 62 3.86 1.89 -20.05
N ASP A 63 4.82 1.08 -20.50
CA ASP A 63 5.52 0.14 -19.62
C ASP A 63 6.33 0.86 -18.53
N ALA A 64 6.80 2.09 -18.79
CA ALA A 64 7.43 2.92 -17.77
C ALA A 64 6.44 3.31 -16.67
N ASP A 65 5.20 3.64 -17.03
CA ASP A 65 4.13 3.94 -16.07
C ASP A 65 3.77 2.69 -15.25
N LEU A 66 3.73 1.53 -15.89
CA LEU A 66 3.48 0.24 -15.23
C LEU A 66 4.54 -0.05 -14.16
N VAL A 67 5.82 0.02 -14.55
CA VAL A 67 6.94 -0.20 -13.62
C VAL A 67 6.94 0.87 -12.52
N GLY A 68 6.71 2.13 -12.86
CA GLY A 68 6.63 3.23 -11.91
C GLY A 68 5.53 3.03 -10.86
N LEU A 69 4.34 2.61 -11.29
CA LEU A 69 3.22 2.32 -10.40
C LEU A 69 3.54 1.14 -9.47
N CYS A 70 4.10 0.05 -10.00
CA CYS A 70 4.52 -1.10 -9.21
C CYS A 70 5.58 -0.72 -8.17
N ALA A 71 6.61 0.03 -8.58
CA ALA A 71 7.67 0.48 -7.69
C ALA A 71 7.14 1.40 -6.58
N TRP A 72 6.27 2.35 -6.93
CA TRP A 72 5.63 3.23 -5.94
C TRP A 72 4.75 2.45 -4.96
N ALA A 73 3.94 1.51 -5.44
CA ALA A 73 3.07 0.70 -4.60
C ALA A 73 3.87 -0.19 -3.62
N ALA A 74 4.93 -0.85 -4.11
CA ALA A 74 5.83 -1.64 -3.28
C ALA A 74 6.54 -0.77 -2.23
N LEU A 75 7.09 0.39 -2.64
CA LEU A 75 7.74 1.32 -1.72
C LEU A 75 6.78 1.83 -0.63
N ALA A 76 5.55 2.19 -1.00
CA ALA A 76 4.54 2.64 -0.05
C ALA A 76 4.21 1.55 0.98
N ALA A 77 4.08 0.28 0.54
CA ALA A 77 3.89 -0.85 1.43
C ALA A 77 5.09 -1.07 2.37
N SER A 78 6.32 -1.03 1.83
CA SER A 78 7.55 -1.16 2.63
C SER A 78 7.69 -0.06 3.67
N ARG A 79 7.38 1.20 3.32
CA ARG A 79 7.43 2.34 4.27
C ARG A 79 6.43 2.17 5.40
N GLN A 80 5.23 1.70 5.09
CA GLN A 80 4.20 1.47 6.11
C GLN A 80 4.60 0.35 7.07
N ILE A 81 5.09 -0.78 6.55
CA ILE A 81 5.57 -1.89 7.39
C ILE A 81 6.79 -1.43 8.21
N GLY A 82 7.76 -0.74 7.58
CA GLY A 82 8.95 -0.22 8.24
C GLY A 82 8.63 0.76 9.36
N ALA A 83 7.64 1.64 9.18
CA ALA A 83 7.19 2.56 10.23
C ALA A 83 6.64 1.83 11.46
N ARG A 84 6.00 0.66 11.28
CA ARG A 84 5.52 -0.16 12.40
C ARG A 84 6.63 -0.94 13.08
N LEU A 85 7.57 -1.49 12.30
CA LEU A 85 8.71 -2.24 12.83
C LEU A 85 9.70 -1.34 13.59
N ALA A 86 9.77 -0.06 13.24
CA ALA A 86 10.66 0.90 13.90
C ALA A 86 10.30 1.18 15.38
N GLY A 87 9.12 0.75 15.86
CA GLY A 87 8.64 1.00 17.22
C GLY A 87 8.51 2.49 17.57
N PRO A 88 8.02 2.85 18.77
CA PRO A 88 8.35 4.15 19.34
C PRO A 88 9.87 4.28 19.36
N ARG A 89 10.42 5.42 18.96
CA ARG A 89 11.84 5.69 19.17
C ARG A 89 12.09 5.64 20.68
N ASP A 90 12.70 4.57 21.17
CA ASP A 90 13.24 4.53 22.54
C ASP A 90 14.20 5.71 22.68
N GLY A 91 13.88 6.65 23.59
CA GLY A 91 14.76 7.77 23.91
C GLY A 91 14.20 9.18 23.69
N ALA A 92 12.96 9.45 24.09
CA ALA A 92 12.72 10.74 24.74
C ALA A 92 13.08 10.54 26.22
N GLU A 93 14.31 10.88 26.59
CA GLU A 93 14.75 10.99 27.99
C GLU A 93 13.67 11.74 28.79
N SER A 94 13.14 11.10 29.83
CA SER A 94 12.36 11.81 30.86
C SER A 94 13.23 12.94 31.43
N PRO A 95 12.80 14.20 31.38
CA PRO A 95 13.47 15.26 32.11
C PRO A 95 13.38 14.98 33.62
N GLY A 96 14.54 14.74 34.22
CA GLY A 96 14.89 14.84 35.64
C GLY A 96 13.78 14.72 36.68
N GLU A 97 13.80 13.62 37.42
CA GLU A 97 13.16 13.52 38.73
C GLU A 97 13.78 14.55 39.70
N PRO A 98 12.99 15.41 40.38
CA PRO A 98 13.54 16.36 41.33
C PRO A 98 13.96 15.63 42.62
N ALA A 99 15.19 15.88 43.06
CA ALA A 99 15.69 15.43 44.35
C ALA A 99 14.89 16.08 45.48
N HIS A 100 14.17 15.28 46.26
CA HIS A 100 13.59 15.71 47.54
C HIS A 100 14.68 15.76 48.61
N HIS A 101 14.83 16.94 49.23
CA HIS A 101 15.58 17.20 50.46
C HIS A 101 14.67 16.98 51.68
#